data_AF-A0A8T2S853-F1
#
_entry.id   AF-A0A8T2S853-F1
#
_cell.length_a   1.000
_cell.length_b   1.000
_cell.length_c   1.000
_cell.angle_alpha   90.00
_cell.angle_beta   90.00
_cell.angle_gamma   90.00
#
_symmetry.space_group_name_H-M   'P 1'
#
loop_
_entity.id
_entity.type
_entity.pdbx_description
1 polymer ?
#
loop_
_entity_poly.entity_id
_entity_poly.type
_entity_poly.pdbx_seq_one_letter_code
_entity_poly.pdbx_strand_id
1 'polypeptide(L)'
;MSRCSFVQDLARTFPAHPWLDTPMGHASLRRVLVAYSFRDSQVGYCQGMNYVAGLLLLVMKNEEAAFWMLAVLLENILVKDCYNDDLTGCHVEQRVFKDLLKKHCPRLVMHLENIGFDISLVITEWFLGLFSKSLPTETVMRIWDILFNEGARVLFRIALAIFKIQEDVLLSKATLGAVLKTIQESTRTMYDPDELLKVAFSGFDGMNSHLLTNQRLKHHEDVMEELENRIQKLNSLSSAKERAPQ
;
A
#
# COMPACT_ATOMS: atom_id res chain seq x y z
N MET A 1 -12.04 12.77 -13.50
CA MET A 1 -10.75 13.11 -12.86
C MET A 1 -10.98 14.19 -11.79
N SER A 2 -11.34 13.78 -10.57
CA SER A 2 -11.77 14.69 -9.51
C SER A 2 -10.58 15.42 -8.89
N ARG A 3 -10.38 16.69 -9.25
CA ARG A 3 -9.38 17.61 -8.63
C ARG A 3 -9.52 17.77 -7.10
N CYS A 4 -10.56 17.17 -6.49
CA CYS A 4 -10.95 17.35 -5.10
C CYS A 4 -10.13 16.50 -4.10
N SER A 5 -9.58 15.35 -4.52
CA SER A 5 -8.87 14.43 -3.60
C SER A 5 -7.50 14.94 -3.17
N PHE A 6 -6.76 15.64 -4.05
CA PHE A 6 -5.43 16.18 -3.72
C PHE A 6 -5.45 17.05 -2.47
N VAL A 7 -6.38 18.00 -2.39
CA VAL A 7 -6.40 19.04 -1.37
C VAL A 7 -6.67 18.46 0.02
N GLN A 8 -7.54 17.45 0.11
CA GLN A 8 -7.84 16.75 1.35
C GLN A 8 -6.62 15.98 1.87
N ASP A 9 -5.78 15.51 0.96
CA ASP A 9 -4.64 14.65 1.29
C ASP A 9 -3.39 15.43 1.70
N LEU A 10 -3.21 16.68 1.24
CA LEU A 10 -2.07 17.51 1.60
C LEU A 10 -1.95 17.69 3.12
N ALA A 11 -3.03 18.14 3.78
CA ALA A 11 -3.01 18.47 5.20
C ALA A 11 -2.80 17.25 6.13
N ARG A 12 -3.02 16.03 5.64
CA ARG A 12 -2.79 14.79 6.39
C ARG A 12 -1.49 14.08 6.03
N THR A 13 -0.66 14.68 5.17
CA THR A 13 0.62 14.12 4.73
C THR A 13 1.73 14.59 5.66
N PHE A 14 2.23 13.70 6.54
CA PHE A 14 3.21 14.02 7.58
C PHE A 14 2.84 15.28 8.40
N PRO A 15 1.68 15.26 9.07
CA PRO A 15 1.25 16.40 9.89
C PRO A 15 2.31 16.70 10.95
N ALA A 16 2.50 17.99 11.26
CA ALA A 16 3.54 18.51 12.14
C ALA A 16 4.99 18.40 11.64
N HIS A 17 5.25 17.93 10.41
CA HIS A 17 6.60 18.02 9.84
C HIS A 17 6.97 19.50 9.58
N PRO A 18 8.09 20.03 10.12
CA PRO A 18 8.36 21.47 10.18
C PRO A 18 8.30 22.22 8.85
N TRP A 19 8.67 21.54 7.76
CA TRP A 19 8.62 22.13 6.42
C TRP A 19 7.41 21.68 5.59
N LEU A 20 6.99 20.43 5.73
CA LEU A 20 6.00 19.86 4.81
C LEU A 20 4.60 20.34 5.17
N ASP A 21 4.34 20.49 6.48
CA ASP A 21 3.10 21.05 7.04
C ASP A 21 3.15 22.60 7.04
N THR A 22 3.56 23.17 5.91
CA THR A 22 3.56 24.62 5.67
C THR A 22 2.89 24.89 4.32
N PRO A 23 2.39 26.12 4.06
CA PRO A 23 1.85 26.48 2.74
C PRO A 23 2.83 26.22 1.59
N MET A 24 4.14 26.40 1.82
CA MET A 24 5.18 26.12 0.82
C MET A 24 5.36 24.62 0.58
N GLY A 25 5.44 23.82 1.64
CA GLY A 25 5.55 22.36 1.56
C GLY A 25 4.33 21.74 0.87
N HIS A 26 3.11 22.14 1.26
CA HIS A 26 1.88 21.72 0.60
C HIS A 26 1.82 22.13 -0.88
N ALA A 27 2.28 23.34 -1.22
CA ALA A 27 2.32 23.77 -2.62
C ALA A 27 3.32 22.95 -3.45
N SER A 28 4.46 22.59 -2.86
CA SER A 28 5.48 21.74 -3.46
C SER A 28 4.94 20.33 -3.74
N LEU A 29 4.38 19.70 -2.71
CA LEU A 29 3.73 18.38 -2.82
C LEU A 29 2.61 18.38 -3.85
N ARG A 30 1.76 19.41 -3.85
CA ARG A 30 0.69 19.57 -4.85
C ARG A 30 1.25 19.64 -6.27
N ARG A 31 2.32 20.40 -6.52
CA ARG A 31 2.91 20.51 -7.87
C ARG A 31 3.41 19.15 -8.37
N VAL A 32 4.12 18.40 -7.53
CA VAL A 32 4.62 17.06 -7.88
C VAL A 32 3.46 16.10 -8.20
N LEU A 33 2.46 16.02 -7.33
CA LEU A 33 1.31 15.13 -7.52
C LEU A 33 0.47 15.51 -8.74
N VAL A 34 0.24 16.81 -8.95
CA VAL A 34 -0.48 17.30 -10.13
C VAL A 34 0.31 17.00 -11.40
N ALA A 35 1.62 17.27 -11.41
CA ALA A 35 2.47 16.96 -12.56
C ALA A 35 2.43 15.46 -12.89
N TYR A 36 2.46 14.58 -11.88
CA TYR A 36 2.34 13.14 -12.10
C TYR A 36 0.98 12.76 -12.70
N SER A 37 -0.11 13.35 -12.21
CA SER A 37 -1.45 13.09 -12.75
C SER A 37 -1.64 13.51 -14.21
N PHE A 38 -0.80 14.44 -14.72
CA PHE A 38 -0.76 14.79 -16.14
C PHE A 38 0.17 13.87 -16.94
N ARG A 39 1.23 13.35 -16.31
CA ARG A 39 2.18 12.41 -16.93
C ARG A 39 1.51 11.08 -17.24
N ASP A 40 0.78 10.53 -16.26
CA ASP A 40 -0.04 9.35 -16.42
C ASP A 40 -1.48 9.69 -16.09
N SER A 41 -2.24 10.11 -17.11
CA SER A 41 -3.64 10.47 -16.97
C SER A 41 -4.57 9.27 -16.77
N GLN A 42 -4.09 8.04 -17.01
CA GLN A 42 -4.88 6.83 -16.75
C GLN A 42 -4.86 6.50 -15.26
N VAL A 43 -3.72 6.69 -14.60
CA VAL A 43 -3.58 6.56 -13.14
C VAL A 43 -4.07 7.82 -12.42
N GLY A 44 -3.75 9.00 -12.95
CA GLY A 44 -4.10 10.28 -12.34
C GLY A 44 -3.49 10.42 -10.94
N TYR A 45 -4.36 10.52 -9.92
CA TYR A 45 -3.95 10.55 -8.52
C TYR A 45 -4.69 9.48 -7.74
N CYS A 46 -3.92 8.63 -7.06
CA CYS A 46 -4.43 7.60 -6.19
C CYS A 46 -3.99 7.84 -4.75
N GLN A 47 -4.91 7.57 -3.81
CA GLN A 47 -4.69 7.77 -2.39
C GLN A 47 -3.51 6.92 -1.89
N GLY A 48 -2.56 7.55 -1.19
CA GLY A 48 -1.31 6.90 -0.77
C GLY A 48 -0.09 7.49 -1.47
N MET A 49 -0.24 7.94 -2.73
CA MET A 49 0.83 8.62 -3.48
C MET A 49 1.33 9.88 -2.76
N ASN A 50 0.46 10.57 -2.03
CA ASN A 50 0.82 11.75 -1.25
C ASN A 50 1.94 11.48 -0.23
N TYR A 51 1.92 10.32 0.43
CA TYR A 51 2.96 9.96 1.40
C TYR A 51 4.28 9.62 0.71
N VAL A 52 4.23 8.92 -0.44
CA VAL A 52 5.41 8.60 -1.24
C VAL A 52 6.07 9.88 -1.77
N ALA A 53 5.29 10.75 -2.43
CA ALA A 53 5.77 12.02 -2.96
C ALA A 53 6.26 12.96 -1.84
N GLY A 54 5.56 12.99 -0.71
CA GLY A 54 5.95 13.78 0.46
C GLY A 54 7.32 13.35 1.00
N LEU A 55 7.55 12.05 1.14
CA LEU A 55 8.84 11.55 1.62
C LEU A 55 9.97 11.81 0.62
N LEU A 56 9.72 11.60 -0.69
CA LEU A 56 10.70 11.93 -1.73
C LEU A 56 11.10 13.41 -1.71
N LEU A 57 10.15 14.32 -1.51
CA LEU A 57 10.44 15.75 -1.38
C LEU A 57 11.34 16.05 -0.18
N LEU A 58 11.08 15.40 0.96
CA LEU A 58 11.89 15.60 2.17
C LEU A 58 13.33 15.11 2.01
N VAL A 59 13.51 13.99 1.31
CA VAL A 59 14.83 13.38 1.08
C VAL A 59 15.61 14.14 0.01
N MET A 60 14.99 14.38 -1.14
CA MET A 60 15.68 14.95 -2.30
C MET A 60 15.81 16.46 -2.25
N LYS A 61 14.91 17.14 -1.51
CA LYS A 61 14.89 18.61 -1.36
C LYS A 61 14.85 19.37 -2.69
N ASN A 62 14.33 18.71 -3.74
CA ASN A 62 14.21 19.22 -5.10
C ASN A 62 12.96 18.63 -5.75
N GLU A 63 12.07 19.48 -6.28
CA GLU A 63 10.77 19.06 -6.83
C GLU A 63 10.90 18.21 -8.09
N GLU A 64 11.79 18.59 -8.99
CA GLU A 64 11.99 17.88 -10.26
C GLU A 64 12.57 16.49 -10.01
N ALA A 65 13.56 16.39 -9.13
CA ALA A 65 14.16 15.13 -8.74
C ALA A 65 13.13 14.23 -8.04
N ALA A 66 12.33 14.77 -7.11
CA ALA A 66 11.26 14.03 -6.44
C ALA A 66 10.19 13.55 -7.41
N PHE A 67 9.83 14.37 -8.41
CA PHE A 67 8.90 13.99 -9.47
C PHE A 67 9.43 12.83 -10.30
N TRP A 68 10.67 12.90 -10.78
CA TRP A 68 11.25 11.82 -11.59
C TRP A 68 11.44 10.54 -10.80
N MET A 69 11.79 10.62 -9.52
CA MET A 69 11.85 9.45 -8.65
C MET A 69 10.48 8.83 -8.39
N LEU A 70 9.43 9.65 -8.22
CA LEU A 70 8.06 9.16 -8.13
C LEU A 70 7.67 8.42 -9.42
N ALA A 71 7.97 9.00 -10.59
CA ALA A 71 7.70 8.37 -11.87
C ALA A 71 8.40 7.01 -12.01
N VAL A 72 9.70 6.93 -11.69
CA VAL A 72 10.45 5.67 -11.74
C VAL A 72 9.87 4.63 -10.77
N LEU A 73 9.50 5.03 -9.55
CA LEU A 73 8.87 4.13 -8.59
C LEU A 73 7.59 3.53 -9.16
N LEU A 74 6.66 4.38 -9.60
CA LEU A 74 5.32 3.95 -10.01
C LEU A 74 5.31 3.21 -11.35
N GLU A 75 6.17 3.61 -12.30
CA GLU A 75 6.15 3.08 -13.68
C GLU A 75 7.12 1.91 -13.90
N ASN A 76 8.22 1.84 -13.14
CA ASN A 76 9.30 0.89 -13.42
C ASN A 76 9.57 -0.10 -12.28
N ILE A 77 9.36 0.29 -11.03
CA ILE A 77 9.73 -0.54 -9.86
C ILE A 77 8.53 -1.30 -9.31
N LEU A 78 7.39 -0.62 -9.18
CA LEU A 78 6.16 -1.21 -8.66
C LEU A 78 5.45 -2.04 -9.72
N VAL A 79 4.54 -2.89 -9.25
CA VAL A 79 3.70 -3.70 -10.13
C VAL A 79 2.75 -2.76 -10.87
N LYS A 80 2.53 -3.07 -12.15
CA LYS A 80 1.58 -2.36 -13.00
C LYS A 80 0.20 -2.36 -12.33
N ASP A 81 -0.57 -1.31 -12.61
CA ASP A 81 -1.96 -1.20 -12.19
C ASP A 81 -2.18 -1.16 -10.66
N CYS A 82 -1.13 -1.00 -9.85
CA CYS A 82 -1.29 -0.83 -8.41
C CYS A 82 -2.03 0.45 -8.03
N TYR A 83 -1.96 1.49 -8.85
CA TYR A 83 -2.57 2.80 -8.58
C TYR A 83 -3.64 3.19 -9.60
N ASN A 84 -4.09 2.29 -10.47
CA ASN A 84 -5.18 2.60 -11.40
C ASN A 84 -6.51 2.83 -10.65
N ASP A 85 -7.51 3.34 -11.36
CA ASP A 85 -8.81 3.74 -10.78
C ASP A 85 -9.48 2.59 -9.99
N ASP A 86 -9.37 1.35 -10.47
CA ASP A 86 -9.99 0.16 -9.86
C ASP A 86 -9.05 -0.61 -8.90
N LEU A 87 -7.83 -0.11 -8.69
CA LEU A 87 -6.79 -0.72 -7.85
C LEU A 87 -6.54 -2.21 -8.18
N THR A 88 -6.67 -2.61 -9.45
CA THR A 88 -6.65 -4.02 -9.85
C THR A 88 -5.33 -4.69 -9.47
N GLY A 89 -4.20 -4.02 -9.74
CA GLY A 89 -2.88 -4.50 -9.34
C GLY A 89 -2.74 -4.60 -7.82
N CYS A 90 -3.30 -3.65 -7.07
CA CYS A 90 -3.27 -3.70 -5.60
C CYS A 90 -4.08 -4.88 -5.05
N HIS A 91 -5.26 -5.15 -5.62
CA HIS A 91 -6.07 -6.32 -5.25
C HIS A 91 -5.36 -7.65 -5.56
N VAL A 92 -4.65 -7.74 -6.68
CA VAL A 92 -3.80 -8.90 -6.98
C VAL A 92 -2.71 -9.05 -5.91
N GLU A 93 -1.98 -7.99 -5.60
CA GLU A 93 -0.93 -8.02 -4.57
C GLU A 93 -1.48 -8.39 -3.18
N GLN A 94 -2.68 -7.95 -2.81
CA GLN A 94 -3.36 -8.34 -1.56
C GLN A 94 -3.64 -9.84 -1.49
N ARG A 95 -4.13 -10.44 -2.58
CA ARG A 95 -4.43 -11.88 -2.64
C ARG A 95 -3.15 -12.71 -2.62
N VAL A 96 -2.13 -12.30 -3.38
CA VAL A 96 -0.78 -12.89 -3.34
C VAL A 96 -0.22 -12.82 -1.91
N PHE A 97 -0.34 -11.67 -1.24
CA PHE A 97 0.10 -11.52 0.13
C PHE A 97 -0.67 -12.45 1.09
N LYS A 98 -1.99 -12.57 0.94
CA LYS A 98 -2.81 -13.47 1.77
C LYS A 98 -2.36 -14.92 1.64
N ASP A 99 -2.07 -15.39 0.43
CA ASP A 99 -1.53 -16.74 0.19
C ASP A 99 -0.17 -16.94 0.87
N LEU A 100 0.72 -15.95 0.76
CA LEU A 100 2.03 -15.99 1.40
C LEU A 100 1.91 -15.99 2.93
N LEU A 101 1.04 -15.15 3.50
CA LEU A 101 0.82 -15.11 4.93
C LEU A 101 0.22 -16.43 5.42
N LYS A 102 -0.71 -17.03 4.67
CA LYS A 102 -1.27 -18.35 4.99
C LYS A 102 -0.21 -19.45 4.96
N LYS A 103 0.73 -19.39 4.02
CA LYS A 103 1.86 -20.32 3.94
C LYS A 103 2.79 -20.21 5.16
N HIS A 104 3.11 -18.99 5.60
CA HIS A 104 4.15 -18.77 6.62
C HIS A 104 3.61 -18.61 8.05
N CYS A 105 2.37 -18.16 8.21
CA CYS A 105 1.67 -17.93 9.49
C CYS A 105 0.23 -18.48 9.44
N PRO A 106 0.01 -19.78 9.17
CA PRO A 106 -1.33 -20.34 8.97
C PRO A 106 -2.24 -20.18 10.19
N ARG A 107 -1.68 -20.31 11.40
CA ARG A 107 -2.42 -20.13 12.67
C ARG A 107 -2.96 -18.71 12.78
N LEU A 108 -2.14 -17.71 12.42
CA LEU A 108 -2.54 -16.32 12.44
C LEU A 108 -3.63 -16.03 11.43
N VAL A 109 -3.51 -16.50 10.19
CA VAL A 109 -4.55 -16.28 9.17
C VAL A 109 -5.89 -16.87 9.61
N MET A 110 -5.88 -18.11 10.11
CA MET A 110 -7.10 -18.76 10.62
C MET A 110 -7.72 -17.96 11.78
N HIS A 111 -6.90 -17.46 12.71
CA HIS A 111 -7.38 -16.61 13.80
C HIS A 111 -8.00 -15.30 13.31
N LEU A 112 -7.31 -14.60 12.40
CA LEU A 112 -7.79 -13.36 11.80
C LEU A 112 -9.09 -13.55 11.02
N GLU A 113 -9.23 -14.65 10.28
CA GLU A 113 -10.48 -14.99 9.58
C GLU A 113 -11.62 -15.30 10.55
N ASN A 114 -11.36 -16.01 11.65
CA ASN A 114 -12.37 -16.33 12.67
C ASN A 114 -12.94 -15.08 13.36
N ILE A 115 -12.12 -14.06 13.57
CA ILE A 115 -12.57 -12.78 14.14
C ILE A 115 -13.15 -11.83 13.07
N GLY A 116 -13.10 -12.21 11.78
CA GLY A 116 -13.59 -11.40 10.66
C GLY A 116 -12.65 -10.28 10.22
N PHE A 117 -11.35 -10.35 10.52
CA PHE A 117 -10.39 -9.32 10.18
C PHE A 117 -9.92 -9.46 8.73
N ASP A 118 -10.26 -8.46 7.91
CA ASP A 118 -9.75 -8.36 6.55
C ASP A 118 -8.35 -7.74 6.53
N ILE A 119 -7.36 -8.57 6.21
CA ILE A 119 -5.95 -8.17 6.07
C ILE A 119 -5.77 -7.09 4.99
N SER A 120 -6.64 -7.04 3.99
CA SER A 120 -6.59 -6.06 2.90
C SER A 120 -6.63 -4.62 3.41
N LEU A 121 -7.26 -4.38 4.57
CA LEU A 121 -7.30 -3.07 5.23
C LEU A 121 -5.91 -2.50 5.53
N VAL A 122 -4.98 -3.34 5.98
CA VAL A 122 -3.62 -2.89 6.32
C VAL A 122 -2.68 -2.96 5.11
N ILE A 123 -2.85 -3.98 4.26
CA ILE A 123 -1.99 -4.19 3.09
C ILE A 123 -2.18 -3.10 2.04
N THR A 124 -3.42 -2.64 1.81
CA THR A 124 -3.68 -1.52 0.90
C THR A 124 -2.87 -0.29 1.28
N GLU A 125 -2.90 0.09 2.56
CA GLU A 125 -2.15 1.25 3.05
C GLU A 125 -0.64 1.05 2.91
N TRP A 126 -0.13 -0.12 3.28
CA TRP A 126 1.30 -0.41 3.24
C TRP A 126 1.85 -0.42 1.82
N PHE A 127 1.13 -1.01 0.86
CA PHE A 127 1.61 -1.13 -0.51
C PHE A 127 1.44 0.16 -1.29
N LEU A 128 0.31 0.88 -1.14
CA LEU A 128 0.11 2.18 -1.81
C LEU A 128 0.93 3.30 -1.17
N GLY A 129 1.20 3.23 0.12
CA GLY A 129 2.03 4.21 0.83
C GLY A 129 3.52 3.85 0.85
N LEU A 130 3.90 2.67 0.34
CA LEU A 130 5.25 2.10 0.49
C LEU A 130 5.76 2.18 1.94
N PHE A 131 4.88 1.86 2.89
CA PHE A 131 5.04 1.98 4.35
C PHE A 131 5.31 3.40 4.90
N SER A 132 5.39 4.42 4.06
CA SER A 132 5.78 5.79 4.44
C SER A 132 4.88 6.42 5.51
N LYS A 133 3.62 6.01 5.57
CA LYS A 133 2.66 6.47 6.60
C LYS A 133 2.74 5.66 7.90
N SER A 134 3.17 4.40 7.81
CA SER A 134 2.92 3.38 8.84
C SER A 134 4.16 3.05 9.68
N LEU A 135 5.37 3.19 9.11
CA LEU A 135 6.66 2.94 9.76
C LEU A 135 7.44 4.25 9.99
N PRO A 136 8.36 4.30 10.97
CA PRO A 136 9.31 5.40 11.13
C PRO A 136 10.12 5.67 9.87
N THR A 137 10.45 6.95 9.63
CA THR A 137 11.14 7.37 8.42
C THR A 137 12.49 6.66 8.24
N GLU A 138 13.26 6.50 9.30
CA GLU A 138 14.55 5.80 9.29
C GLU A 138 14.41 4.37 8.76
N THR A 139 13.36 3.67 9.17
CA THR A 139 13.05 2.30 8.73
C THR A 139 12.55 2.28 7.29
N VAL A 140 11.66 3.21 6.92
CA VAL A 140 11.16 3.33 5.53
C VAL A 140 12.31 3.58 4.56
N MET A 141 13.28 4.43 4.92
CA MET A 141 14.44 4.72 4.07
C MET A 141 15.28 3.46 3.79
N ARG A 142 15.51 2.60 4.81
CA ARG A 142 16.23 1.33 4.61
C ARG A 142 15.44 0.35 3.74
N ILE A 143 14.12 0.32 3.89
CA ILE A 143 13.24 -0.49 3.02
C ILE A 143 13.29 0.03 1.58
N TRP A 144 13.31 1.35 1.40
CA TRP A 144 13.36 1.97 0.09
C TRP A 144 14.70 1.74 -0.62
N ASP A 145 15.83 1.78 0.09
CA ASP A 145 17.15 1.39 -0.47
C ASP A 145 17.06 0.01 -1.14
N ILE A 146 16.43 -0.94 -0.46
CA ILE A 146 16.24 -2.31 -0.95
C ILE A 146 15.16 -2.36 -2.05
N LEU A 147 14.10 -1.57 -1.95
CA LEU A 147 13.07 -1.47 -2.98
C LEU A 147 13.66 -1.01 -4.32
N PHE A 148 14.54 -0.01 -4.30
CA PHE A 148 15.24 0.47 -5.49
C PHE A 148 16.22 -0.56 -6.06
N ASN A 149 16.83 -1.38 -5.21
CA ASN A 149 17.80 -2.39 -5.64
C ASN A 149 17.16 -3.73 -6.10
N GLU A 150 16.14 -4.21 -5.39
CA GLU A 150 15.56 -5.55 -5.57
C GLU A 150 14.13 -5.55 -6.12
N GLY A 151 13.49 -4.39 -6.20
CA GLY A 151 12.12 -4.21 -6.69
C GLY A 151 11.03 -4.51 -5.66
N ALA A 152 9.77 -4.45 -6.13
CA ALA A 152 8.56 -4.50 -5.29
C ALA A 152 8.42 -5.76 -4.40
N ARG A 153 9.20 -6.82 -4.64
CA ARG A 153 9.19 -8.04 -3.81
C ARG A 153 9.51 -7.77 -2.35
N VAL A 154 10.29 -6.72 -2.05
CA VAL A 154 10.64 -6.36 -0.68
C VAL A 154 9.40 -6.00 0.13
N LEU A 155 8.37 -5.42 -0.49
CA LEU A 155 7.14 -5.01 0.21
C LEU A 155 6.43 -6.20 0.86
N PHE A 156 6.39 -7.35 0.17
CA PHE A 156 5.87 -8.60 0.74
C PHE A 156 6.71 -9.10 1.91
N ARG A 157 8.04 -9.07 1.77
CA ARG A 157 8.96 -9.54 2.82
C ARG A 157 8.80 -8.72 4.10
N ILE A 158 8.71 -7.40 3.97
CA ILE A 158 8.49 -6.49 5.09
C ILE A 158 7.12 -6.73 5.73
N ALA A 159 6.05 -6.78 4.92
CA ALA A 159 4.71 -7.03 5.46
C ALA A 159 4.64 -8.38 6.20
N LEU A 160 5.20 -9.45 5.63
CA LEU A 160 5.26 -10.76 6.29
C LEU A 160 6.08 -10.71 7.58
N ALA A 161 7.21 -10.01 7.58
CA ALA A 161 8.05 -9.87 8.77
C ALA A 161 7.30 -9.16 9.91
N ILE A 162 6.56 -8.08 9.60
CA ILE A 162 5.73 -7.37 10.58
C ILE A 162 4.71 -8.34 11.22
N PHE A 163 3.96 -9.08 10.40
CA PHE A 163 3.01 -10.07 10.92
C PHE A 163 3.68 -11.19 11.69
N LYS A 164 4.86 -11.64 11.27
CA LYS A 164 5.60 -12.71 11.92
C LYS A 164 6.12 -12.31 13.30
N ILE A 165 6.68 -11.10 13.42
CA ILE A 165 7.16 -10.53 14.69
C ILE A 165 5.99 -10.39 15.68
N GLN A 166 4.81 -10.04 15.19
CA GLN A 166 3.63 -9.80 16.02
C GLN A 166 2.72 -11.03 16.17
N GLU A 167 3.11 -12.20 15.65
CA GLU A 167 2.22 -13.36 15.51
C GLU A 167 1.57 -13.74 16.85
N ASP A 168 2.36 -13.94 17.91
CA ASP A 168 1.86 -14.35 19.22
C ASP A 168 0.97 -13.27 19.87
N VAL A 169 1.32 -12.00 19.69
CA VAL A 169 0.53 -10.87 20.23
C VAL A 169 -0.81 -10.78 19.52
N LEU A 170 -0.85 -10.96 18.20
CA LEU A 170 -2.07 -10.89 17.39
C LEU A 170 -2.98 -12.09 17.66
N LEU A 171 -2.44 -13.29 17.85
CA LEU A 171 -3.18 -14.48 18.27
C LEU A 171 -3.89 -14.29 19.62
N SER A 172 -3.36 -13.42 20.48
CA SER A 172 -3.97 -13.11 21.77
C SER A 172 -5.14 -12.11 21.69
N LYS A 173 -5.42 -11.51 20.52
CA LYS A 173 -6.45 -10.47 20.37
C LYS A 173 -7.77 -11.07 19.89
N ALA A 174 -8.85 -10.78 20.59
CA ALA A 174 -10.18 -11.33 20.30
C ALA A 174 -11.06 -10.43 19.41
N THR A 175 -10.63 -9.19 19.10
CA THR A 175 -11.46 -8.21 18.37
C THR A 175 -10.71 -7.55 17.23
N LEU A 176 -11.45 -7.15 16.20
CA LEU A 176 -10.95 -6.41 15.03
C LEU A 176 -10.19 -5.15 15.43
N GLY A 177 -10.78 -4.35 16.33
CA GLY A 177 -10.18 -3.10 16.80
C GLY A 177 -8.88 -3.33 17.56
N ALA A 178 -8.79 -4.40 18.37
CA ALA A 178 -7.56 -4.73 19.10
C ALA A 178 -6.45 -5.19 18.15
N VAL A 179 -6.77 -5.99 17.13
CA VAL A 179 -5.81 -6.38 16.08
C VAL A 179 -5.30 -5.17 15.33
N LEU A 180 -6.20 -4.33 14.81
CA LEU A 180 -5.83 -3.14 14.03
C LEU A 180 -4.95 -2.20 14.86
N LYS A 181 -5.34 -1.93 16.11
CA LYS A 181 -4.58 -1.10 17.03
C LYS A 181 -3.18 -1.68 17.30
N THR A 182 -3.10 -2.98 17.54
CA THR A 182 -1.81 -3.66 17.78
C THR A 182 -0.88 -3.52 16.58
N ILE A 183 -1.39 -3.74 15.37
CA ILE A 183 -0.61 -3.57 14.13
C ILE A 183 -0.13 -2.12 14.01
N GLN A 184 -1.01 -1.13 14.19
CA GLN A 184 -0.67 0.29 14.06
C GLN A 184 0.33 0.77 15.11
N GLU A 185 0.19 0.33 16.36
CA GLU A 185 1.12 0.70 17.45
C GLU A 185 2.48 0.05 17.24
N SER A 186 2.50 -1.23 16.84
CA SER A 186 3.72 -1.95 16.51
C SER A 186 4.48 -1.28 15.38
N THR A 187 3.85 -1.02 14.22
CA THR A 187 4.55 -0.43 13.07
C THR A 187 5.12 0.95 13.40
N ARG A 188 4.41 1.79 14.16
CA ARG A 188 4.89 3.13 14.56
C ARG A 188 6.14 3.13 15.44
N THR A 189 6.45 2.00 16.09
CA THR A 189 7.58 1.88 17.03
C THR A 189 8.73 1.04 16.49
N MET A 190 8.65 0.57 15.24
CA MET A 190 9.73 -0.16 14.56
C MET A 190 10.83 0.79 14.07
N TYR A 191 11.56 1.42 14.99
CA TYR A 191 12.69 2.30 14.68
C TYR A 191 13.98 1.55 14.35
N ASP A 192 14.05 0.26 14.69
CA ASP A 192 15.18 -0.61 14.37
C ASP A 192 14.92 -1.35 13.03
N PRO A 193 15.47 -0.85 11.91
CA PRO A 193 15.32 -1.54 10.63
C PRO A 193 16.05 -2.88 10.61
N ASP A 194 17.13 -3.07 11.38
CA ASP A 194 17.96 -4.27 11.26
C ASP A 194 17.24 -5.49 11.82
N GLU A 195 16.51 -5.36 12.92
CA GLU A 195 15.65 -6.44 13.43
C GLU A 195 14.55 -6.83 12.43
N LEU A 196 13.89 -5.84 11.85
CA LEU A 196 12.84 -6.06 10.85
C LEU A 196 13.40 -6.73 9.59
N LEU A 197 14.51 -6.22 9.07
CA LEU A 197 15.17 -6.73 7.87
C LEU A 197 15.72 -8.13 8.08
N LYS A 198 16.26 -8.43 9.27
CA LYS A 198 16.70 -9.78 9.61
C LYS A 198 15.58 -10.79 9.42
N VAL A 199 14.39 -10.53 9.98
CA VAL A 199 13.22 -11.42 9.83
C VAL A 199 12.75 -11.46 8.37
N ALA A 200 12.70 -10.32 7.68
CA ALA A 200 12.26 -10.21 6.29
C ALA A 200 13.12 -11.01 5.29
N PHE A 201 14.42 -11.13 5.57
CA PHE A 201 15.36 -11.81 4.69
C PHE A 201 15.71 -13.24 5.12
N SER A 202 15.53 -13.61 6.40
CA SER A 202 15.79 -14.98 6.88
C SER A 202 14.54 -15.86 6.98
N GLY A 203 13.33 -15.28 7.00
CA GLY A 203 12.11 -16.02 7.37
C GLY A 203 11.31 -16.63 6.21
N PHE A 204 11.59 -16.26 4.96
CA PHE A 204 10.68 -16.47 3.83
C PHE A 204 11.39 -17.06 2.60
N ASP A 205 12.01 -18.22 2.80
CA ASP A 205 12.70 -18.94 1.73
C ASP A 205 11.78 -19.30 0.55
N GLY A 206 12.33 -19.23 -0.66
CA GLY A 206 11.61 -19.54 -1.89
C GLY A 206 10.72 -18.41 -2.44
N MET A 207 10.61 -17.27 -1.74
CA MET A 207 9.99 -16.07 -2.31
C MET A 207 10.93 -15.40 -3.32
N ASN A 208 10.86 -15.88 -4.56
CA ASN A 208 11.55 -15.31 -5.71
C ASN A 208 10.56 -14.64 -6.68
N SER A 209 11.11 -13.86 -7.63
CA SER A 209 10.30 -13.12 -8.59
C SER A 209 9.40 -14.02 -9.44
N HIS A 210 9.84 -15.24 -9.76
CA HIS A 210 9.05 -16.20 -10.55
C HIS A 210 7.82 -16.70 -9.79
N LEU A 211 7.97 -17.04 -8.49
CA LEU A 211 6.84 -17.42 -7.64
C LEU A 211 5.80 -16.29 -7.59
N LEU A 212 6.24 -15.06 -7.34
CA LEU A 212 5.33 -13.90 -7.25
C LEU A 212 4.63 -13.66 -8.60
N THR A 213 5.34 -13.71 -9.72
CA THR A 213 4.73 -13.57 -11.04
C THR A 213 3.68 -14.64 -11.30
N ASN A 214 3.93 -15.90 -10.96
CA ASN A 214 2.95 -16.97 -11.14
C ASN A 214 1.73 -16.80 -10.24
N GLN A 215 1.91 -16.38 -8.99
CA GLN A 215 0.77 -16.09 -8.10
C GLN A 215 -0.03 -14.90 -8.60
N ARG A 216 0.62 -13.85 -9.11
CA ARG A 216 -0.05 -12.68 -9.70
C ARG A 216 -0.90 -13.08 -10.90
N LEU A 217 -0.35 -13.87 -11.83
CA LEU A 217 -1.08 -14.34 -13.00
C LEU A 217 -2.33 -15.14 -12.61
N LYS A 218 -2.20 -16.04 -11.63
CA LYS A 218 -3.32 -16.81 -11.10
C LYS A 218 -4.42 -15.91 -10.53
N HIS A 219 -4.06 -14.94 -9.70
CA HIS A 219 -5.03 -14.08 -9.03
C HIS A 219 -5.62 -12.99 -9.93
N HIS A 220 -4.92 -12.63 -11.01
CA HIS A 220 -5.35 -11.57 -11.92
C HIS A 220 -6.70 -11.88 -12.57
N GLU A 221 -6.89 -13.09 -13.08
CA GLU A 221 -8.16 -13.53 -13.68
C GLU A 221 -9.32 -13.42 -12.67
N ASP A 222 -9.12 -13.96 -11.47
CA ASP A 222 -10.10 -13.92 -10.38
C ASP A 222 -10.43 -12.47 -9.94
N VAL A 223 -9.49 -11.52 -10.05
CA VAL A 223 -9.72 -10.11 -9.66
C VAL A 223 -10.56 -9.42 -10.73
N MET A 224 -10.23 -9.64 -12.00
CA MET A 224 -10.95 -9.05 -13.12
C MET A 224 -12.41 -9.53 -13.16
N GLU A 225 -12.64 -10.84 -12.98
CA GLU A 225 -13.99 -11.40 -12.93
C GLU A 225 -14.82 -10.80 -11.77
N GLU A 226 -14.20 -10.64 -10.58
CA GLU A 226 -14.90 -10.04 -9.44
C GLU A 226 -15.30 -8.57 -9.71
N LEU A 227 -14.41 -7.79 -10.33
CA LEU A 227 -14.67 -6.39 -10.68
C LEU A 227 -15.76 -6.27 -11.73
N GLU A 228 -15.73 -7.08 -12.78
CA GLU A 228 -16.77 -7.12 -13.83
C GLU A 228 -18.14 -7.44 -13.22
N ASN A 229 -18.21 -8.45 -12.36
CA ASN A 229 -19.43 -8.81 -11.65
C ASN A 229 -19.97 -7.68 -10.77
N ARG A 230 -19.08 -6.95 -10.07
CA ARG A 230 -19.45 -5.77 -9.26
C ARG A 230 -20.00 -4.64 -10.13
N ILE A 231 -19.38 -4.35 -11.27
CA ILE A 231 -19.82 -3.34 -12.22
C ILE A 231 -21.20 -3.71 -12.79
N GLN A 232 -21.39 -4.95 -13.22
CA GLN A 232 -22.67 -5.43 -13.74
C GLN A 232 -23.78 -5.31 -12.70
N LYS A 233 -23.49 -5.65 -11.43
CA LYS A 233 -24.43 -5.49 -10.32
C LYS A 233 -24.76 -4.03 -10.06
N LEU A 234 -23.79 -3.12 -10.06
CA LEU A 234 -24.01 -1.68 -9.91
C LEU A 234 -24.89 -1.12 -11.03
N ASN A 235 -24.62 -1.50 -12.28
CA ASN A 235 -25.41 -1.10 -13.44
C ASN A 235 -26.85 -1.63 -13.38
N SER A 236 -27.04 -2.84 -12.87
CA SER A 236 -28.40 -3.38 -12.65
C SER A 236 -29.17 -2.59 -11.61
N LEU A 237 -28.51 -2.19 -10.51
CA LEU A 237 -29.11 -1.42 -9.42
C LEU A 237 -29.44 0.03 -9.82
N SER A 238 -28.57 0.68 -10.59
CA SER A 238 -28.84 2.02 -11.12
C SER A 238 -30.03 2.00 -12.07
N SER A 239 -30.09 1.03 -12.99
CA SER A 239 -31.21 0.87 -13.93
C SER A 239 -32.55 0.50 -13.25
N ALA A 240 -32.50 -0.12 -12.06
CA ALA A 240 -33.68 -0.43 -11.26
C ALA A 240 -34.17 0.82 -10.49
N LYS A 241 -33.25 1.65 -10.00
CA LYS A 241 -33.56 2.90 -9.31
C LYS A 241 -34.19 3.95 -10.23
N GLU A 242 -33.80 3.97 -11.50
CA GLU A 242 -34.41 4.83 -12.54
C GLU A 242 -35.82 4.38 -12.96
N ARG A 243 -36.20 3.12 -12.67
CA ARG A 243 -37.51 2.53 -13.02
C ARG A 243 -38.51 2.52 -11.87
N ALA A 244 -38.16 3.04 -10.68
CA ALA A 244 -39.07 3.13 -9.56
C ALA A 244 -40.07 4.30 -9.76
N PRO A 245 -41.40 4.07 -9.70
CA PRO A 245 -42.39 5.14 -9.83
C PRO A 245 -42.27 6.14 -8.67
N GLN A 246 -42.44 7.44 -8.99
CA GLN A 246 -42.48 8.57 -8.06
C GLN A 246 -43.62 8.46 -7.05
#